data_AF-G6EZK2-F1
#
_entry.id   AF-G6EZK2-F1
#
_cell.length_a   1.000
_cell.length_b   1.000
_cell.length_c   1.000
_cell.angle_alpha   90.00
_cell.angle_beta   90.00
_cell.angle_gamma   90.00
#
_symmetry.space_group_name_H-M   'P 1'
#
loop_
_entity.id
_entity.type
_entity.pdbx_description
1 polymer ?
#
loop_
_entity_poly.entity_id
_entity_poly.type
_entity_poly.pdbx_seq_one_letter_code
_entity_poly.pdbx_strand_id
1 'polypeptide(L)'
;MVYNDEKIISFLFLCSLIFSPICLAEIKTLNQSEIWSSSVNNQNNQFVITGSENNAKVSLILTPNQPAYLQIIFPQAGYNFDDNTIVTFAVSKYNIKLTKNLSNTNSQICIFEYVFKGNELTKFIHELTSKKEADIELNDRMTSISLNGTSRSISAVLKYIEDNHISSIPDPFHTNDISVATTPVSNDTVPQIQNTIQNDQKTNGKSDSQIFYMIGYAVAFFVIYKIIIKPIIAYRTKRKNIEYHSNQMHLALTLCKNEIAEQSQKLYIKREQLIYYDDYGTIKNEKWIKEIFNFINSRIMPILLNNNLNMYYSNLKDDIINLINIAATTKQTISPEIKRQLAQETDVYHPNMDPFDYEIFCAKQLREIGWEATATQRSGDQGADVVATKNGIKLVLQCKLYSKPVGNTAIQEINTAKIFYHAHYAAVVSNADFTIGARQIASSTKTSLLHHDELQSYAMSLISEL
;
A
#
# COMPACT_ATOMS: atom_id res chain seq x y z
N MET A 1 -65.46 15.67 -8.56
CA MET A 1 -64.53 14.58 -8.24
C MET A 1 -63.18 14.94 -8.82
N VAL A 2 -62.32 15.53 -7.98
CA VAL A 2 -60.94 15.86 -8.33
C VAL A 2 -60.11 14.61 -8.03
N TYR A 3 -59.49 14.01 -9.04
CA TYR A 3 -58.60 12.86 -8.88
C TYR A 3 -57.17 13.41 -8.82
N ASN A 4 -56.47 13.13 -7.71
CA ASN A 4 -55.20 13.74 -7.29
C ASN A 4 -54.04 13.50 -8.28
N ASP A 5 -53.37 14.59 -8.65
CA ASP A 5 -52.17 14.71 -9.50
C ASP A 5 -50.84 14.27 -8.83
N GLU A 6 -50.87 13.62 -7.66
CA GLU A 6 -49.64 13.26 -6.92
C GLU A 6 -48.87 12.06 -7.53
N LYS A 7 -49.47 11.27 -8.41
CA LYS A 7 -48.82 10.07 -8.98
C LYS A 7 -47.96 10.34 -10.21
N ILE A 8 -48.16 11.45 -10.93
CA ILE A 8 -47.39 11.79 -12.13
C ILE A 8 -46.10 12.55 -11.77
N ILE A 9 -46.12 13.35 -10.70
CA ILE A 9 -44.94 14.04 -10.18
C ILE A 9 -43.90 13.03 -9.63
N SER A 10 -44.35 11.91 -9.06
CA SER A 10 -43.46 10.84 -8.57
C SER A 10 -42.78 10.04 -9.70
N PHE A 11 -43.29 10.07 -10.94
CA PHE A 11 -42.68 9.40 -12.09
C PHE A 11 -41.64 10.30 -12.79
N LEU A 12 -41.87 11.62 -12.82
CA LEU A 12 -40.91 12.58 -13.37
C LEU A 12 -39.69 12.81 -12.45
N PHE A 13 -39.83 12.63 -11.13
CA PHE A 13 -38.69 12.66 -10.21
C PHE A 13 -37.72 11.48 -10.44
N LEU A 14 -38.22 10.34 -10.92
CA LEU A 14 -37.43 9.13 -11.19
C LEU A 14 -36.55 9.25 -12.45
N CYS A 15 -36.89 10.14 -13.40
CA CYS A 15 -36.06 10.41 -14.58
C CYS A 15 -34.97 11.46 -14.34
N SER A 16 -35.10 12.31 -13.30
CA SER A 16 -34.09 13.33 -12.97
C SER A 16 -32.82 12.77 -12.29
N LEU A 17 -32.88 11.54 -11.78
CA LEU A 17 -31.72 10.84 -11.21
C LEU A 17 -30.79 10.20 -12.25
N ILE A 18 -31.05 10.39 -13.55
CA ILE A 18 -30.24 9.83 -14.66
C ILE A 18 -29.19 10.83 -15.17
N PHE A 19 -29.22 12.10 -14.73
CA PHE A 19 -28.19 13.10 -15.06
C PHE A 19 -27.75 13.87 -13.81
N SER A 20 -26.79 13.31 -13.08
CA SER A 20 -25.94 14.08 -12.16
C SER A 20 -24.51 13.54 -12.26
N PRO A 21 -23.48 14.39 -12.32
CA PRO A 21 -22.11 13.97 -12.55
C PRO A 21 -21.61 13.10 -11.39
N ILE A 22 -20.77 12.14 -11.77
CA ILE A 22 -19.98 11.28 -10.89
C ILE A 22 -19.20 12.15 -9.90
N CYS A 23 -19.63 12.15 -8.64
CA CYS A 23 -18.80 12.60 -7.54
C CYS A 23 -17.95 11.39 -7.13
N LEU A 24 -16.62 11.49 -7.16
CA LEU A 24 -15.74 10.42 -6.66
C LEU A 24 -16.04 10.17 -5.17
N ALA A 25 -16.04 8.89 -4.76
CA ALA A 25 -16.13 8.55 -3.34
C ALA A 25 -14.80 8.88 -2.67
N GLU A 26 -14.74 9.99 -1.95
CA GLU A 26 -13.57 10.36 -1.17
C GLU A 26 -13.56 9.51 0.11
N ILE A 27 -12.67 8.51 0.17
CA ILE A 27 -12.40 7.78 1.41
C ILE A 27 -11.49 8.67 2.24
N LYS A 28 -11.98 9.12 3.40
CA LYS A 28 -11.22 9.95 4.32
C LYS A 28 -10.69 9.09 5.47
N THR A 29 -9.37 9.07 5.63
CA THR A 29 -8.75 8.48 6.83
C THR A 29 -8.98 9.38 8.03
N LEU A 30 -9.52 8.82 9.11
CA LEU A 30 -9.80 9.52 10.37
C LEU A 30 -8.68 9.34 11.39
N ASN A 31 -8.07 8.14 11.43
CA ASN A 31 -6.93 7.81 12.28
C ASN A 31 -6.13 6.68 11.65
N GLN A 32 -4.81 6.71 11.82
CA GLN A 32 -3.89 5.66 11.38
C GLN A 32 -2.86 5.42 12.49
N SER A 33 -2.70 4.17 12.89
CA SER A 33 -1.61 3.67 13.73
C SER A 33 -0.91 2.50 13.02
N GLU A 34 0.10 1.92 13.66
CA GLU A 34 0.87 0.79 13.11
C GLU A 34 -0.03 -0.43 12.82
N ILE A 35 -0.99 -0.72 13.70
CA ILE A 35 -1.83 -1.92 13.61
C ILE A 35 -3.28 -1.57 13.22
N TRP A 36 -3.83 -0.48 13.78
CA TRP A 36 -5.23 -0.09 13.59
C TRP A 36 -5.40 1.21 12.81
N SER A 37 -6.40 1.27 11.95
CA SER A 37 -6.84 2.48 11.27
C SER A 37 -8.37 2.62 11.30
N SER A 38 -8.84 3.84 11.08
CA SER A 38 -10.26 4.12 10.89
C SER A 38 -10.46 5.07 9.70
N SER A 39 -11.45 4.78 8.86
CA SER A 39 -11.80 5.60 7.70
C SER A 39 -13.32 5.73 7.57
N VAL A 40 -13.74 6.75 6.82
CA VAL A 40 -15.13 6.97 6.43
C VAL A 40 -15.21 7.10 4.91
N ASN A 41 -16.23 6.49 4.33
CA ASN A 41 -16.64 6.75 2.95
C ASN A 41 -17.66 7.89 2.95
N ASN A 42 -17.27 9.06 2.47
CA ASN A 42 -18.08 10.28 2.50
C ASN A 42 -19.39 10.18 1.68
N GLN A 43 -19.55 9.17 0.82
CA GLN A 43 -20.78 9.02 0.01
C GLN A 43 -21.93 8.35 0.74
N ASN A 44 -21.61 7.41 1.63
CA ASN A 44 -22.61 6.58 2.32
C ASN A 44 -22.43 6.59 3.84
N ASN A 45 -21.50 7.39 4.35
CA ASN A 45 -21.11 7.45 5.76
C ASN A 45 -20.80 6.05 6.33
N GLN A 46 -20.24 5.16 5.51
CA GLN A 46 -19.76 3.87 5.99
C GLN A 46 -18.42 4.08 6.69
N PHE A 47 -18.35 3.67 7.96
CA PHE A 47 -17.14 3.69 8.76
C PHE A 47 -16.53 2.30 8.78
N VAL A 48 -15.21 2.26 8.63
CA VAL A 48 -14.44 1.01 8.71
C VAL A 48 -13.31 1.22 9.70
N ILE A 49 -13.30 0.39 10.74
CA ILE A 49 -12.20 0.31 11.70
C ILE A 49 -11.48 -1.01 11.46
N THR A 50 -10.21 -0.95 11.08
CA THR A 50 -9.45 -2.11 10.61
C THR A 50 -8.19 -2.30 11.41
N GLY A 51 -7.94 -3.52 11.87
CA GLY A 51 -6.67 -4.00 12.40
C GLY A 51 -6.03 -5.02 11.45
N SER A 52 -4.73 -4.96 11.23
CA SER A 52 -4.02 -5.91 10.36
C SER A 52 -2.73 -6.39 10.99
N GLU A 53 -2.64 -7.68 11.28
CA GLU A 53 -1.44 -8.30 11.89
C GLU A 53 -1.37 -9.79 11.49
N ASN A 54 -0.16 -10.33 11.31
CA ASN A 54 0.09 -11.77 11.08
C ASN A 54 -0.79 -12.41 9.98
N ASN A 55 -0.98 -11.72 8.84
CA ASN A 55 -1.82 -12.13 7.71
C ASN A 55 -3.33 -12.23 7.96
N ALA A 56 -3.82 -11.78 9.11
CA ALA A 56 -5.24 -11.62 9.39
C ALA A 56 -5.62 -10.14 9.38
N LYS A 57 -6.68 -9.80 8.63
CA LYS A 57 -7.24 -8.45 8.63
C LYS A 57 -8.62 -8.49 9.30
N VAL A 58 -8.74 -7.83 10.45
CA VAL A 58 -9.98 -7.71 11.22
C VAL A 58 -10.59 -6.35 10.92
N SER A 59 -11.87 -6.30 10.57
CA SER A 59 -12.57 -5.04 10.26
C SER A 59 -13.93 -5.00 10.95
N LEU A 60 -14.18 -3.94 11.71
CA LEU A 60 -15.49 -3.57 12.19
C LEU A 60 -16.09 -2.55 11.21
N ILE A 61 -17.27 -2.87 10.68
CA ILE A 61 -17.93 -2.05 9.67
C ILE A 61 -19.26 -1.53 10.23
N LEU A 62 -19.42 -0.21 10.18
CA LEU A 62 -20.59 0.52 10.64
C LEU A 62 -21.19 1.27 9.45
N THR A 63 -22.47 1.08 9.18
CA THR A 63 -23.17 1.80 8.11
C THR A 63 -24.50 2.31 8.66
N PRO A 64 -24.87 3.57 8.41
CA PRO A 64 -26.14 4.11 8.88
C PRO A 64 -27.33 3.25 8.43
N ASN A 65 -28.28 3.03 9.33
CA ASN A 65 -29.48 2.22 9.10
C ASN A 65 -29.22 0.74 8.77
N GLN A 66 -28.01 0.22 9.03
CA GLN A 66 -27.66 -1.18 8.83
C GLN A 66 -27.03 -1.78 10.10
N PRO A 67 -27.19 -3.09 10.34
CA PRO A 67 -26.50 -3.73 11.45
C PRO A 67 -24.99 -3.69 11.24
N ALA A 68 -24.25 -3.48 12.32
CA ALA A 68 -22.80 -3.58 12.29
C ALA A 68 -22.37 -5.03 12.07
N TYR A 69 -21.22 -5.22 11.44
CA TYR A 69 -20.65 -6.55 11.30
C TYR A 69 -19.14 -6.53 11.51
N LEU A 70 -18.65 -7.63 12.08
CA LEU A 70 -17.24 -7.96 12.18
C LEU A 70 -16.88 -8.81 10.97
N GLN A 71 -15.76 -8.48 10.34
CA GLN A 71 -15.23 -9.20 9.19
C GLN A 71 -13.77 -9.59 9.46
N ILE A 72 -13.41 -10.83 9.17
CA ILE A 72 -12.02 -11.29 9.17
C ILE A 72 -11.68 -11.81 7.79
N ILE A 73 -10.58 -11.32 7.23
CA ILE A 73 -10.09 -11.68 5.91
C ILE A 73 -8.75 -12.40 6.05
N PHE A 74 -8.66 -13.57 5.42
CA PHE A 74 -7.43 -14.34 5.27
C PHE A 74 -7.06 -14.49 3.79
N PRO A 75 -5.76 -14.47 3.44
CA PRO A 75 -5.31 -14.96 2.14
C PRO A 75 -5.56 -16.48 2.05
N GLN A 76 -6.06 -16.96 0.92
CA GLN A 76 -6.32 -18.38 0.71
C GLN A 76 -5.03 -19.21 0.55
N ALA A 77 -3.90 -18.55 0.23
CA ALA A 77 -2.60 -19.21 0.14
C ALA A 77 -2.13 -19.70 1.53
N GLY A 78 -2.01 -21.01 1.70
CA GLY A 78 -1.49 -21.64 2.92
C GLY A 78 -2.53 -22.13 3.93
N TYR A 79 -3.83 -21.96 3.65
CA TYR A 79 -4.94 -22.40 4.51
C TYR A 79 -5.98 -23.18 3.70
N ASN A 80 -6.54 -24.24 4.30
CA ASN A 80 -7.65 -25.00 3.72
C ASN A 80 -8.95 -24.58 4.41
N PHE A 81 -9.85 -23.94 3.66
CA PHE A 81 -11.12 -23.42 4.16
C PHE A 81 -12.28 -24.14 3.46
N ASP A 82 -12.93 -25.06 4.15
CA ASP A 82 -14.20 -25.64 3.68
C ASP A 82 -15.37 -24.67 3.93
N ASP A 83 -16.56 -25.02 3.46
CA ASP A 83 -17.75 -24.15 3.59
C ASP A 83 -18.31 -24.11 5.01
N ASN A 84 -17.90 -25.05 5.86
CA ASN A 84 -18.29 -25.14 7.26
C ASN A 84 -17.24 -24.55 8.21
N THR A 85 -16.16 -23.97 7.66
CA THR A 85 -15.07 -23.44 8.47
C THR A 85 -15.58 -22.28 9.30
N ILE A 86 -15.30 -22.31 10.60
CA ILE A 86 -15.64 -21.26 11.55
C ILE A 86 -14.33 -20.63 12.01
N VAL A 87 -14.30 -19.30 11.99
CA VAL A 87 -13.22 -18.53 12.61
C VAL A 87 -13.75 -17.96 13.90
N THR A 88 -13.02 -18.12 15.00
CA THR A 88 -13.39 -17.50 16.27
C THR A 88 -12.53 -16.28 16.52
N PHE A 89 -13.15 -15.12 16.75
CA PHE A 89 -12.48 -13.96 17.34
C PHE A 89 -12.73 -13.98 18.85
N ALA A 90 -11.68 -14.23 19.61
CA ALA A 90 -11.69 -14.35 21.06
C ALA A 90 -11.05 -13.11 21.68
N VAL A 91 -11.81 -12.37 22.49
CA VAL A 91 -11.30 -11.26 23.29
C VAL A 91 -11.81 -11.42 24.73
N SER A 92 -10.88 -11.70 25.66
CA SER A 92 -11.22 -12.05 27.04
C SER A 92 -12.21 -13.23 27.12
N LYS A 93 -13.44 -13.01 27.62
CA LYS A 93 -14.49 -14.04 27.70
C LYS A 93 -15.45 -14.03 26.50
N TYR A 94 -15.24 -13.12 25.55
CA TYR A 94 -16.09 -12.96 24.38
C TYR A 94 -15.53 -13.74 23.19
N ASN A 95 -16.28 -14.74 22.74
CA ASN A 95 -15.93 -15.56 21.59
C ASN A 95 -16.97 -15.35 20.48
N ILE A 96 -16.59 -14.62 19.44
CA ILE A 96 -17.43 -14.38 18.27
C ILE A 96 -17.08 -15.42 17.22
N LYS A 97 -18.05 -16.27 16.86
CA LYS A 97 -17.90 -17.26 15.79
C LYS A 97 -18.36 -16.65 14.47
N LEU A 98 -17.42 -16.42 13.56
CA LEU A 98 -17.65 -15.89 12.23
C LEU A 98 -17.82 -17.04 11.23
N THR A 99 -18.78 -16.90 10.32
CA THR A 99 -19.05 -17.89 9.27
C THR A 99 -18.52 -17.40 7.93
N LYS A 100 -18.04 -18.33 7.10
CA LYS A 100 -17.56 -18.03 5.76
C LYS A 100 -18.66 -17.34 4.94
N ASN A 101 -18.33 -16.21 4.33
CA ASN A 101 -19.21 -15.55 3.39
C ASN A 101 -19.20 -16.33 2.06
N LEU A 102 -20.20 -17.19 1.87
CA LEU A 102 -20.39 -18.02 0.67
C LEU A 102 -20.79 -17.22 -0.59
N SER A 103 -21.08 -15.92 -0.45
CA SER A 103 -21.34 -15.04 -1.59
C SER A 103 -20.06 -14.44 -2.20
N ASN A 104 -18.92 -14.62 -1.54
CA ASN A 104 -17.61 -14.27 -2.07
C ASN A 104 -17.14 -15.34 -3.07
N THR A 105 -17.02 -14.97 -4.36
CA THR A 105 -16.52 -15.85 -5.42
C THR A 105 -15.02 -15.71 -5.68
N ASN A 106 -14.31 -14.89 -4.87
CA ASN A 106 -12.88 -14.66 -5.03
C ASN A 106 -12.08 -15.84 -4.43
N SER A 107 -11.41 -16.62 -5.30
CA SER A 107 -10.62 -17.80 -4.93
C SER A 107 -9.24 -17.48 -4.34
N GLN A 108 -8.95 -16.22 -3.99
CA GLN A 108 -7.68 -15.80 -3.40
C GLN A 108 -7.80 -15.30 -1.96
N ILE A 109 -9.01 -14.98 -1.49
CA ILE A 109 -9.26 -14.51 -0.12
C ILE A 109 -10.50 -15.17 0.46
N CYS A 110 -10.40 -15.58 1.72
CA CYS A 110 -11.54 -16.08 2.48
C CYS A 110 -12.02 -15.01 3.44
N ILE A 111 -13.32 -14.72 3.39
CA ILE A 111 -13.97 -13.70 4.19
C ILE A 111 -14.91 -14.40 5.18
N PHE A 112 -14.77 -14.09 6.45
CA PHE A 112 -15.63 -14.56 7.52
C PHE A 112 -16.35 -13.38 8.14
N GLU A 113 -17.66 -13.50 8.34
CA GLU A 113 -18.49 -12.40 8.82
C GLU A 113 -19.34 -12.82 10.00
N TYR A 114 -19.58 -11.84 10.88
CA TYR A 114 -20.53 -11.93 11.96
C TYR A 114 -21.31 -10.62 12.06
N VAL A 115 -22.64 -10.72 12.00
CA VAL A 115 -23.54 -9.55 12.12
C VAL A 115 -23.95 -9.42 13.58
N PHE A 116 -23.63 -8.28 14.19
CA PHE A 116 -23.98 -7.98 15.58
C PHE A 116 -25.49 -7.80 15.74
N LYS A 117 -26.05 -8.30 16.84
CA LYS A 117 -27.47 -8.18 17.19
C LYS A 117 -27.64 -7.55 18.57
N GLY A 118 -28.66 -6.71 18.72
CA GLY A 118 -28.99 -6.07 20.00
C GLY A 118 -27.79 -5.34 20.62
N ASN A 119 -27.47 -5.64 21.88
CA ASN A 119 -26.38 -4.98 22.63
C ASN A 119 -25.01 -5.67 22.51
N GLU A 120 -24.85 -6.62 21.58
CA GLU A 120 -23.58 -7.34 21.39
C GLU A 120 -22.45 -6.39 20.96
N LEU A 121 -22.74 -5.41 20.10
CA LEU A 121 -21.76 -4.45 19.61
C LEU A 121 -21.15 -3.60 20.74
N THR A 122 -21.99 -3.07 21.64
CA THR A 122 -21.53 -2.27 22.79
C THR A 122 -20.56 -3.05 23.67
N LYS A 123 -20.88 -4.31 23.97
CA LYS A 123 -20.01 -5.17 24.81
C LYS A 123 -18.72 -5.53 24.07
N PHE A 124 -18.80 -5.79 22.77
CA PHE A 124 -17.64 -6.03 21.94
C PHE A 124 -16.68 -4.83 21.90
N ILE A 125 -17.20 -3.61 21.68
CA ILE A 125 -16.40 -2.39 21.68
C ILE A 125 -15.71 -2.16 23.03
N HIS A 126 -16.38 -2.42 24.14
CA HIS A 126 -15.79 -2.34 25.47
C HIS A 126 -14.59 -3.28 25.63
N GLU A 127 -14.72 -4.55 25.20
CA GLU A 127 -13.59 -5.49 25.26
C GLU A 127 -12.46 -5.10 24.28
N LEU A 128 -12.81 -4.66 23.07
CA LEU A 128 -11.85 -4.27 22.04
C LEU A 128 -10.97 -3.07 22.45
N THR A 129 -11.48 -2.20 23.32
CA THR A 129 -10.79 -0.99 23.80
C THR A 129 -10.13 -1.15 25.16
N SER A 130 -10.53 -2.14 25.95
CA SER A 130 -10.02 -2.36 27.32
C SER A 130 -8.94 -3.43 27.42
N LYS A 131 -8.77 -4.28 26.41
CA LYS A 131 -7.78 -5.37 26.38
C LYS A 131 -6.57 -4.99 25.53
N LYS A 132 -5.44 -5.68 25.78
CA LYS A 132 -4.18 -5.46 25.05
C LYS A 132 -4.08 -6.28 23.77
N GLU A 133 -4.77 -7.42 23.73
CA GLU A 133 -4.70 -8.39 22.65
C GLU A 133 -6.05 -9.13 22.53
N ALA A 134 -6.28 -9.68 21.34
CA ALA A 134 -7.34 -10.63 21.04
C ALA A 134 -6.74 -11.78 20.22
N ASP A 135 -7.38 -12.93 20.27
CA ASP A 135 -6.97 -14.12 19.54
C ASP A 135 -7.92 -14.43 18.40
N ILE A 136 -7.35 -14.86 17.28
CA ILE A 136 -8.07 -15.35 16.12
C ILE A 136 -7.76 -16.84 15.99
N GLU A 137 -8.78 -17.65 16.22
CA GLU A 137 -8.70 -19.10 16.18
C GLU A 137 -9.27 -19.63 14.86
N LEU A 138 -8.46 -20.43 14.16
CA LEU A 138 -8.80 -21.08 12.90
C LEU A 138 -8.16 -22.47 12.85
N ASN A 139 -8.98 -23.53 12.74
CA ASN A 139 -8.52 -24.93 12.62
C ASN A 139 -7.44 -25.30 13.67
N ASP A 140 -7.72 -25.04 14.95
CA ASP A 140 -6.82 -25.25 16.10
C ASP A 140 -5.51 -24.42 16.09
N ARG A 141 -5.37 -23.46 15.16
CA ARG A 141 -4.29 -22.47 15.16
C ARG A 141 -4.79 -21.15 15.74
N MET A 142 -4.04 -20.63 16.71
CA MET A 142 -4.32 -19.37 17.36
C MET A 142 -3.34 -18.31 16.86
N THR A 143 -3.86 -17.16 16.42
CA THR A 143 -3.07 -15.99 16.02
C THR A 143 -3.51 -14.80 16.84
N SER A 144 -2.61 -14.22 17.63
CA SER A 144 -2.92 -13.03 18.42
C SER A 144 -2.79 -11.75 17.59
N ILE A 145 -3.68 -10.79 17.83
CA ILE A 145 -3.64 -9.43 17.30
C ILE A 145 -3.61 -8.43 18.45
N SER A 146 -2.69 -7.48 18.40
CA SER A 146 -2.65 -6.38 19.37
C SER A 146 -3.85 -5.47 19.20
N LEU A 147 -4.46 -5.08 20.32
CA LEU A 147 -5.55 -4.12 20.38
C LEU A 147 -5.04 -2.70 20.71
N ASN A 148 -3.73 -2.49 20.75
CA ASN A 148 -3.17 -1.17 20.94
C ASN A 148 -3.57 -0.25 19.76
N GLY A 149 -4.22 0.87 20.08
CA GLY A 149 -4.69 1.83 19.09
C GLY A 149 -6.18 1.73 18.73
N THR A 150 -6.89 0.67 19.17
CA THR A 150 -8.34 0.53 18.93
C THR A 150 -9.13 1.69 19.52
N SER A 151 -8.83 2.10 20.75
CA SER A 151 -9.50 3.22 21.43
C SER A 151 -9.35 4.53 20.66
N ARG A 152 -8.18 4.77 20.05
CA ARG A 152 -7.92 5.97 19.24
C ARG A 152 -8.70 5.95 17.93
N SER A 153 -8.76 4.81 17.25
CA SER A 153 -9.53 4.63 16.02
C SER A 153 -11.04 4.73 16.27
N ILE A 154 -11.55 4.16 17.36
CA ILE A 154 -12.95 4.28 17.77
C ILE A 154 -13.29 5.73 18.14
N SER A 155 -12.42 6.41 18.90
CA SER A 155 -12.62 7.81 19.27
C SER A 155 -12.62 8.73 18.05
N ALA A 156 -11.80 8.45 17.03
CA ALA A 156 -11.77 9.22 15.79
C ALA A 156 -13.08 9.08 14.99
N VAL A 157 -13.67 7.88 14.97
CA VAL A 157 -14.99 7.65 14.37
C VAL A 157 -16.08 8.37 15.15
N LEU A 158 -16.12 8.23 16.48
CA LEU A 158 -17.09 8.93 17.35
C LEU A 158 -17.03 10.44 17.16
N LYS A 159 -15.81 11.01 17.20
CA LYS A 159 -15.60 12.43 16.97
C LYS A 159 -16.10 12.88 15.59
N TYR A 160 -15.83 12.09 14.54
CA TYR A 160 -16.32 12.44 13.21
C TYR A 160 -17.85 12.38 13.12
N ILE A 161 -18.48 11.38 13.74
CA ILE A 161 -19.94 11.24 13.80
C ILE A 161 -20.56 12.46 14.51
N GLU A 162 -19.96 12.89 15.62
CA GLU A 162 -20.37 14.07 16.38
C GLU A 162 -20.18 15.36 15.58
N ASP A 163 -18.97 15.60 15.05
CA ASP A 163 -18.62 16.80 14.27
C ASP A 163 -19.51 16.97 13.01
N ASN A 164 -20.08 15.88 12.47
CA ASN A 164 -20.90 15.87 11.26
C ASN A 164 -22.38 15.53 11.52
N HIS A 165 -22.80 15.43 12.79
CA HIS A 165 -24.17 15.10 13.21
C HIS A 165 -24.78 13.87 12.49
N ILE A 166 -24.01 12.80 12.35
CA ILE A 166 -24.44 11.61 11.61
C ILE A 166 -25.31 10.73 12.52
N SER A 167 -26.61 10.65 12.21
CA SER A 167 -27.57 9.86 12.97
C SER A 167 -27.70 8.41 12.49
N SER A 168 -28.41 7.59 13.28
CA SER A 168 -28.81 6.21 12.90
C SER A 168 -27.66 5.22 12.71
N ILE A 169 -26.59 5.36 13.49
CA ILE A 169 -25.48 4.40 13.57
C ILE A 169 -25.73 3.44 14.75
N PRO A 170 -25.39 2.14 14.65
CA PRO A 170 -25.52 1.19 15.76
C PRO A 170 -24.80 1.61 17.06
N ASP A 171 -25.41 1.35 18.22
CA ASP A 171 -24.82 1.59 19.54
C ASP A 171 -23.50 0.83 19.73
N PRO A 172 -22.43 1.44 20.29
CA PRO A 172 -22.40 2.68 21.08
C PRO A 172 -22.11 3.96 20.28
N PHE A 173 -22.19 3.91 18.95
CA PHE A 173 -21.79 5.02 18.08
C PHE A 173 -22.93 6.01 17.80
N HIS A 174 -24.06 5.87 18.49
CA HIS A 174 -25.17 6.81 18.43
C HIS A 174 -24.81 8.09 19.21
N THR A 175 -24.90 9.26 18.58
CA THR A 175 -24.79 10.56 19.26
C THR A 175 -26.16 10.92 19.84
N ASN A 176 -26.25 10.99 21.17
CA ASN A 176 -27.42 11.58 21.82
C ASN A 176 -27.24 13.10 21.78
N ASP A 177 -27.90 13.79 20.86
CA ASP A 177 -28.03 15.24 20.95
C ASP A 177 -29.26 15.64 21.79
N ILE A 178 -28.91 16.15 22.99
CA ILE A 178 -29.44 17.33 23.67
C ILE A 178 -30.67 17.16 24.60
N SER A 179 -30.36 17.16 25.91
CA SER A 179 -31.23 17.72 26.95
C SER A 179 -31.18 19.26 26.93
N VAL A 180 -32.32 19.92 26.75
CA VAL A 180 -32.56 21.29 27.24
C VAL A 180 -33.62 21.25 28.35
N ALA A 181 -33.17 21.67 29.53
CA ALA A 181 -33.84 22.24 30.70
C ALA A 181 -35.38 22.35 30.74
N THR A 182 -35.96 21.65 31.74
CA THR A 182 -36.78 22.17 32.87
C THR A 182 -37.53 23.51 32.66
N THR A 183 -38.84 23.63 32.93
CA THR A 183 -39.51 23.47 34.24
C THR A 183 -41.05 23.53 34.05
N PRO A 184 -41.90 23.57 35.10
CA PRO A 184 -42.90 22.56 35.47
C PRO A 184 -44.32 23.01 35.09
N VAL A 185 -45.36 22.23 35.43
CA VAL A 185 -46.61 22.68 36.08
C VAL A 185 -47.74 21.64 35.88
N SER A 186 -48.11 21.06 37.03
CA SER A 186 -49.42 20.60 37.52
C SER A 186 -50.30 19.63 36.73
N ASN A 187 -50.46 18.46 37.35
CA ASN A 187 -51.74 17.79 37.64
C ASN A 187 -52.99 18.68 37.53
N ASP A 188 -54.04 18.21 36.86
CA ASP A 188 -55.19 17.61 37.55
C ASP A 188 -56.35 17.31 36.58
N THR A 189 -57.10 16.27 36.96
CA THR A 189 -58.53 16.03 36.69
C THR A 189 -59.00 15.50 35.32
N VAL A 190 -59.30 14.21 35.36
CA VAL A 190 -60.43 13.52 34.72
C VAL A 190 -61.77 14.19 35.10
N PRO A 191 -62.73 14.30 34.17
CA PRO A 191 -64.05 13.63 34.36
C PRO A 191 -64.45 12.87 33.07
N GLN A 192 -64.75 11.57 33.11
CA GLN A 192 -66.05 10.98 33.45
C GLN A 192 -67.24 11.67 32.76
N ILE A 193 -67.68 11.12 31.61
CA ILE A 193 -69.08 11.14 31.21
C ILE A 193 -69.51 9.71 30.93
N GLN A 194 -70.54 9.30 31.67
CA GLN A 194 -71.17 7.98 31.67
C GLN A 194 -71.97 7.72 30.39
N ASN A 195 -71.94 6.46 29.99
CA ASN A 195 -72.96 5.64 29.33
C ASN A 195 -74.29 6.30 28.93
N THR A 196 -74.69 6.10 27.68
CA THR A 196 -76.02 5.54 27.41
C THR A 196 -75.91 4.54 26.25
N ILE A 197 -76.26 3.30 26.58
CA ILE A 197 -76.36 2.14 25.70
C ILE A 197 -77.57 2.35 24.77
N GLN A 198 -77.35 2.25 23.46
CA GLN A 198 -78.34 1.64 22.57
C GLN A 198 -77.64 0.64 21.65
N ASN A 199 -78.19 -0.56 21.68
CA ASN A 199 -77.78 -1.74 20.94
C ASN A 199 -77.68 -1.46 19.44
N ASP A 200 -76.57 -1.89 18.82
CA ASP A 200 -76.68 -2.62 17.56
C ASP A 200 -75.42 -3.47 17.32
N GLN A 201 -75.65 -4.75 17.07
CA GLN A 201 -74.63 -5.70 16.68
C GLN A 201 -74.02 -5.29 15.33
N LYS A 202 -72.69 -5.09 15.26
CA LYS A 202 -71.94 -5.29 14.02
C LYS A 202 -70.45 -5.52 14.29
N THR A 203 -70.06 -6.78 14.23
CA THR A 203 -68.67 -7.24 14.11
C THR A 203 -68.09 -6.73 12.78
N ASN A 204 -67.15 -5.78 12.81
CA ASN A 204 -66.35 -5.42 11.63
C ASN A 204 -65.11 -6.32 11.55
N GLY A 205 -65.29 -7.52 11.01
CA GLY A 205 -64.20 -8.31 10.45
C GLY A 205 -63.78 -7.72 9.10
N LYS A 206 -62.46 -7.52 8.88
CA LYS A 206 -61.92 -7.28 7.53
C LYS A 206 -62.37 -8.44 6.63
N SER A 207 -62.96 -8.15 5.47
CA SER A 207 -63.46 -9.22 4.59
C SER A 207 -62.31 -10.10 4.11
N ASP A 208 -62.49 -11.42 4.19
CA ASP A 208 -61.48 -12.41 3.81
C ASP A 208 -60.90 -12.14 2.41
N SER A 209 -61.72 -11.61 1.50
CA SER A 209 -61.31 -11.21 0.15
C SER A 209 -60.16 -10.18 0.11
N GLN A 210 -60.14 -9.19 1.00
CA GLN A 210 -59.06 -8.18 1.04
C GLN A 210 -57.74 -8.79 1.52
N ILE A 211 -57.80 -9.75 2.44
CA ILE A 211 -56.63 -10.47 2.94
C ILE A 211 -56.04 -11.34 1.82
N PHE A 212 -56.88 -12.01 1.03
CA PHE A 212 -56.42 -12.82 -0.11
C PHE A 212 -55.73 -11.99 -1.20
N TYR A 213 -56.25 -10.80 -1.54
CA TYR A 213 -55.57 -9.92 -2.50
C TYR A 213 -54.22 -9.43 -1.97
N MET A 214 -54.11 -9.06 -0.70
CA MET A 214 -52.85 -8.62 -0.08
C MET A 214 -51.79 -9.74 -0.05
N ILE A 215 -52.21 -10.98 0.24
CA ILE A 215 -51.32 -12.15 0.17
C ILE A 215 -50.89 -12.40 -1.28
N GLY A 216 -51.82 -12.31 -2.24
CA GLY A 216 -51.53 -12.44 -3.66
C GLY A 216 -50.49 -11.42 -4.16
N TYR A 217 -50.63 -10.15 -3.79
CA TYR A 217 -49.66 -9.11 -4.12
C TYR A 217 -48.31 -9.33 -3.45
N ALA A 218 -48.29 -9.79 -2.19
CA ALA A 218 -47.04 -10.11 -1.48
C ALA A 218 -46.29 -11.27 -2.16
N VAL A 219 -47.01 -12.31 -2.58
CA VAL A 219 -46.43 -13.45 -3.31
C VAL A 219 -45.95 -13.01 -4.69
N ALA A 220 -46.75 -12.25 -5.44
CA ALA A 220 -46.35 -11.73 -6.75
C ALA A 220 -45.13 -10.80 -6.65
N PHE A 221 -45.08 -9.91 -5.66
CA PHE A 221 -43.93 -9.06 -5.39
C PHE A 221 -42.69 -9.88 -5.03
N PHE A 222 -42.82 -10.92 -4.21
CA PHE A 222 -41.70 -11.80 -3.85
C PHE A 222 -41.15 -12.55 -5.07
N VAL A 223 -42.03 -13.00 -5.97
CA VAL A 223 -41.67 -13.65 -7.22
C VAL A 223 -40.96 -12.67 -8.16
N ILE A 224 -41.51 -11.47 -8.36
CA ILE A 224 -40.90 -10.41 -9.18
C ILE A 224 -39.55 -9.97 -8.60
N TYR A 225 -39.46 -9.83 -7.28
CA TYR A 225 -38.23 -9.49 -6.59
C TYR A 225 -37.15 -10.56 -6.82
N LYS A 226 -37.48 -11.85 -6.72
CA LYS A 226 -36.53 -12.94 -6.95
C LYS A 226 -36.14 -13.11 -8.42
N ILE A 227 -37.08 -13.01 -9.35
CA ILE A 227 -36.85 -13.32 -10.76
C ILE A 227 -36.27 -12.13 -11.54
N ILE A 228 -36.64 -10.90 -11.18
CA ILE A 228 -36.30 -9.71 -11.97
C ILE A 228 -35.40 -8.76 -11.17
N ILE A 229 -35.81 -8.32 -9.98
CA ILE A 229 -35.11 -7.25 -9.25
C ILE A 229 -33.75 -7.72 -8.70
N LYS A 230 -33.70 -8.88 -8.03
CA LYS A 230 -32.49 -9.47 -7.47
C LYS A 230 -31.39 -9.71 -8.51
N PRO A 231 -31.66 -10.30 -9.69
CA PRO A 231 -30.63 -10.46 -10.72
C PRO A 231 -30.21 -9.13 -11.36
N ILE A 232 -31.09 -8.14 -11.50
CA ILE A 232 -30.70 -6.80 -11.99
C ILE A 232 -29.78 -6.10 -11.00
N ILE A 233 -30.06 -6.16 -9.69
CA ILE A 233 -29.19 -5.63 -8.63
C ILE A 233 -27.84 -6.36 -8.62
N ALA A 234 -27.85 -7.69 -8.71
CA ALA A 234 -26.64 -8.50 -8.78
C ALA A 234 -25.79 -8.16 -10.02
N TYR A 235 -26.42 -8.02 -11.19
CA TYR A 235 -25.74 -7.62 -12.43
C TYR A 235 -25.14 -6.21 -12.35
N ARG A 236 -25.87 -5.24 -11.80
CA ARG A 236 -25.38 -3.87 -11.58
C ARG A 236 -24.21 -3.84 -10.62
N THR A 237 -24.29 -4.60 -9.53
CA THR A 237 -23.20 -4.72 -8.54
C THR A 237 -21.97 -5.36 -9.16
N LYS A 238 -22.14 -6.44 -9.94
CA LYS A 238 -21.06 -7.08 -10.69
C LYS A 238 -20.40 -6.12 -11.68
N ARG A 239 -21.18 -5.34 -12.43
CA ARG A 239 -20.66 -4.35 -13.38
C ARG A 239 -19.87 -3.24 -12.68
N LYS A 240 -20.39 -2.71 -11.57
CA LYS A 240 -19.69 -1.70 -10.75
C LYS A 240 -18.39 -2.24 -10.15
N ASN A 241 -18.37 -3.50 -9.70
CA ASN A 241 -17.15 -4.13 -9.19
C ASN A 241 -16.11 -4.32 -10.31
N ILE A 242 -16.53 -4.75 -11.51
CA ILE A 242 -15.63 -4.85 -12.67
C ILE A 242 -15.03 -3.49 -13.01
N GLU A 243 -15.84 -2.43 -13.04
CA GLU A 243 -15.39 -1.06 -13.30
C GLU A 243 -14.46 -0.54 -12.21
N TYR A 244 -14.78 -0.79 -10.94
CA TYR A 244 -13.92 -0.47 -9.81
C TYR A 244 -12.56 -1.17 -9.93
N HIS A 245 -12.51 -2.48 -10.14
CA HIS A 245 -11.24 -3.20 -10.29
C HIS A 245 -10.48 -2.75 -11.54
N SER A 246 -11.17 -2.43 -12.64
CA SER A 246 -10.55 -1.84 -13.82
C SER A 246 -9.88 -0.49 -13.51
N ASN A 247 -10.57 0.37 -12.75
CA ASN A 247 -10.04 1.68 -12.36
C ASN A 247 -8.84 1.55 -11.41
N GLN A 248 -8.92 0.65 -10.43
CA GLN A 248 -7.81 0.39 -9.51
C GLN A 248 -6.60 -0.24 -10.22
N MET A 249 -6.83 -1.13 -11.19
CA MET A 249 -5.78 -1.70 -12.03
C MET A 249 -5.13 -0.62 -12.92
N HIS A 250 -5.93 0.29 -13.48
CA HIS A 250 -5.42 1.44 -14.21
C HIS A 250 -4.58 2.35 -13.30
N LEU A 251 -5.07 2.68 -12.10
CA LEU A 251 -4.34 3.47 -11.11
C LEU A 251 -3.01 2.82 -10.74
N ALA A 252 -3.01 1.52 -10.48
CA ALA A 252 -1.81 0.75 -10.18
C ALA A 252 -0.78 0.85 -11.31
N LEU A 253 -1.22 0.63 -12.56
CA LEU A 253 -0.35 0.76 -13.72
C LEU A 253 0.15 2.19 -13.92
N THR A 254 -0.67 3.21 -13.67
CA THR A 254 -0.27 4.62 -13.75
C THR A 254 0.82 4.96 -12.74
N LEU A 255 0.67 4.54 -11.48
CA LEU A 255 1.67 4.75 -10.45
C LEU A 255 3.00 4.07 -10.80
N CYS A 256 2.94 2.81 -11.26
CA CYS A 256 4.12 2.10 -11.74
C CYS A 256 4.79 2.82 -12.91
N LYS A 257 4.00 3.27 -13.91
CA LYS A 257 4.51 4.02 -15.07
C LYS A 257 5.25 5.28 -14.65
N ASN A 258 4.69 6.04 -13.70
CA ASN A 258 5.30 7.28 -13.22
C ASN A 258 6.63 7.00 -12.53
N GLU A 259 6.69 6.01 -11.64
CA GLU A 259 7.94 5.62 -10.97
C GLU A 259 9.00 5.12 -11.97
N ILE A 260 8.60 4.28 -12.94
CA ILE A 260 9.51 3.78 -13.98
C ILE A 260 10.04 4.93 -14.83
N ALA A 261 9.19 5.90 -15.17
CA ALA A 261 9.58 7.09 -15.93
C ALA A 261 10.52 7.98 -15.12
N GLU A 262 10.30 8.13 -13.81
CA GLU A 262 11.20 8.89 -12.92
C GLU A 262 12.58 8.24 -12.83
N GLN A 263 12.65 6.91 -12.81
CA GLN A 263 13.92 6.17 -12.71
C GLN A 263 14.49 5.73 -14.07
N SER A 264 13.93 6.20 -15.20
CA SER A 264 14.29 5.72 -16.55
C SER A 264 15.78 5.85 -16.85
N GLN A 265 16.41 6.95 -16.43
CA GLN A 265 17.83 7.19 -16.65
C GLN A 265 18.71 6.19 -15.88
N LYS A 266 18.37 5.89 -14.63
CA LYS A 266 19.10 4.91 -13.81
C LYS A 266 18.93 3.50 -14.37
N LEU A 267 17.71 3.17 -14.81
CA LEU A 267 17.40 1.90 -15.48
C LEU A 267 18.20 1.73 -16.78
N TYR A 268 18.32 2.78 -17.60
CA TYR A 268 19.16 2.78 -18.80
C TYR A 268 20.63 2.48 -18.47
N ILE A 269 21.21 3.21 -17.52
CA ILE A 269 22.61 3.02 -17.10
C ILE A 269 22.83 1.59 -16.58
N LYS A 270 21.95 1.10 -15.68
CA LYS A 270 22.04 -0.26 -15.13
C LYS A 270 21.93 -1.32 -16.22
N ARG A 271 21.06 -1.13 -17.21
CA ARG A 271 20.91 -2.08 -18.31
C ARG A 271 22.20 -2.18 -19.14
N GLU A 272 22.81 -1.05 -19.49
CA GLU A 272 24.08 -1.03 -20.23
C GLU A 272 25.22 -1.67 -19.43
N GLN A 273 25.19 -1.58 -18.09
CA GLN A 273 26.20 -2.19 -17.22
C GLN A 273 26.02 -3.71 -17.02
N LEU A 274 24.79 -4.21 -17.11
CA LEU A 274 24.45 -5.59 -16.73
C LEU A 274 24.29 -6.52 -17.94
N ILE A 275 24.16 -5.98 -19.15
CA ILE A 275 24.12 -6.73 -20.40
C ILE A 275 25.50 -6.68 -21.06
N TYR A 276 26.07 -7.86 -21.35
CA TYR A 276 27.37 -7.97 -22.00
C TYR A 276 27.41 -9.17 -22.96
N TYR A 277 28.43 -9.23 -23.81
CA TYR A 277 28.68 -10.36 -24.70
C TYR A 277 29.70 -11.30 -24.06
N ASP A 278 29.49 -12.61 -24.13
CA ASP A 278 30.55 -13.57 -23.81
C ASP A 278 31.59 -13.66 -24.93
N ASP A 279 32.67 -14.42 -24.69
CA ASP A 279 33.78 -14.61 -25.64
C ASP A 279 33.36 -15.18 -27.01
N TYR A 280 32.13 -15.69 -27.11
CA TYR A 280 31.54 -16.27 -28.32
C TYR A 280 30.50 -15.34 -28.97
N GLY A 281 30.34 -14.11 -28.47
CA GLY A 281 29.39 -13.14 -28.99
C GLY A 281 27.93 -13.40 -28.58
N THR A 282 27.69 -14.23 -27.58
CA THR A 282 26.34 -14.47 -27.04
C THR A 282 26.01 -13.40 -25.99
N ILE A 283 24.84 -12.78 -26.11
CA ILE A 283 24.36 -11.79 -25.14
C ILE A 283 24.02 -12.49 -23.81
N LYS A 284 24.65 -12.04 -22.72
CA LYS A 284 24.33 -12.38 -21.33
C LYS A 284 23.49 -11.26 -20.72
N ASN A 285 22.31 -11.60 -20.22
CA ASN A 285 21.35 -10.64 -19.66
C ASN A 285 20.76 -11.11 -18.31
N GLU A 286 21.28 -12.18 -17.73
CA GLU A 286 20.74 -12.79 -16.51
C GLU A 286 20.83 -11.81 -15.33
N LYS A 287 21.92 -11.03 -15.28
CA LYS A 287 22.10 -9.98 -14.28
C LYS A 287 21.07 -8.85 -14.44
N TRP A 288 20.75 -8.48 -15.68
CA TRP A 288 19.70 -7.50 -15.98
C TRP A 288 18.32 -8.00 -15.56
N ILE A 289 18.00 -9.26 -15.85
CA ILE A 289 16.74 -9.88 -15.41
C ILE A 289 16.62 -9.85 -13.88
N LYS A 290 17.71 -10.18 -13.16
CA LYS A 290 17.73 -10.10 -11.70
C LYS A 290 17.50 -8.67 -11.19
N GLU A 291 18.09 -7.68 -11.85
CA GLU A 291 17.93 -6.27 -11.48
C GLU A 291 16.50 -5.78 -11.69
N ILE A 292 15.80 -6.21 -12.74
CA ILE A 292 14.37 -5.93 -12.92
C ILE A 292 13.57 -6.40 -11.69
N PHE A 293 13.83 -7.62 -11.21
CA PHE A 293 13.16 -8.13 -10.00
C PHE A 293 13.51 -7.32 -8.74
N ASN A 294 14.78 -6.93 -8.58
CA ASN A 294 15.20 -6.08 -7.46
C ASN A 294 14.52 -4.71 -7.50
N PHE A 295 14.46 -4.08 -8.67
CA PHE A 295 13.79 -2.81 -8.89
C PHE A 295 12.30 -2.90 -8.57
N ILE A 296 11.64 -3.95 -9.05
CA ILE A 296 10.23 -4.20 -8.72
C ILE A 296 10.05 -4.34 -7.21
N ASN A 297 10.86 -5.15 -6.53
CA ASN A 297 10.71 -5.39 -5.10
C ASN A 297 11.05 -4.16 -4.23
N SER A 298 11.99 -3.32 -4.66
CA SER A 298 12.47 -2.18 -3.87
C SER A 298 11.74 -0.86 -4.17
N ARG A 299 11.13 -0.71 -5.35
CA ARG A 299 10.48 0.53 -5.78
C ARG A 299 9.01 0.35 -6.10
N ILE A 300 8.69 -0.60 -6.99
CA ILE A 300 7.30 -0.79 -7.46
C ILE A 300 6.42 -1.43 -6.39
N MET A 301 6.94 -2.45 -5.71
CA MET A 301 6.19 -3.20 -4.72
C MET A 301 5.79 -2.33 -3.52
N PRO A 302 6.67 -1.50 -2.93
CA PRO A 302 6.27 -0.54 -1.90
C PRO A 302 5.18 0.42 -2.35
N ILE A 303 5.23 0.93 -3.59
CA ILE A 303 4.19 1.82 -4.14
C ILE A 303 2.86 1.10 -4.20
N LEU A 304 2.84 -0.12 -4.72
CA LEU A 304 1.63 -0.92 -4.80
C LEU A 304 1.11 -1.30 -3.40
N LEU A 305 1.98 -1.62 -2.45
CA LEU A 305 1.60 -1.95 -1.08
C LEU A 305 1.02 -0.73 -0.35
N ASN A 306 1.69 0.41 -0.41
CA ASN A 306 1.27 1.66 0.24
C ASN A 306 -0.08 2.15 -0.29
N ASN A 307 -0.39 1.88 -1.56
CA ASN A 307 -1.66 2.25 -2.18
C ASN A 307 -2.72 1.12 -2.11
N ASN A 308 -2.43 -0.01 -1.46
CA ASN A 308 -3.31 -1.21 -1.41
C ASN A 308 -3.64 -1.81 -2.78
N LEU A 309 -2.72 -1.69 -3.74
CA LEU A 309 -2.85 -2.13 -5.13
C LEU A 309 -2.04 -3.40 -5.45
N ASN A 310 -1.34 -3.99 -4.49
CA ASN A 310 -0.52 -5.19 -4.70
C ASN A 310 -1.29 -6.37 -5.31
N MET A 311 -2.60 -6.49 -5.03
CA MET A 311 -3.42 -7.57 -5.63
C MET A 311 -3.48 -7.53 -7.16
N TYR A 312 -3.20 -6.38 -7.79
CA TYR A 312 -3.15 -6.23 -9.25
C TYR A 312 -1.78 -6.55 -9.84
N TYR A 313 -0.74 -6.72 -9.01
CA TYR A 313 0.62 -6.96 -9.48
C TYR A 313 0.72 -8.21 -10.36
N SER A 314 0.05 -9.31 -10.01
CA SER A 314 0.06 -10.53 -10.82
C SER A 314 -0.42 -10.30 -12.25
N ASN A 315 -1.42 -9.44 -12.43
CA ASN A 315 -2.01 -9.12 -13.72
C ASN A 315 -1.19 -8.07 -14.49
N LEU A 316 -0.47 -7.21 -13.78
CA LEU A 316 0.33 -6.13 -14.35
C LEU A 316 1.80 -6.49 -14.52
N LYS A 317 2.25 -7.63 -14.00
CA LYS A 317 3.68 -7.99 -13.91
C LYS A 317 4.38 -7.89 -15.26
N ASP A 318 3.79 -8.48 -16.29
CA ASP A 318 4.40 -8.51 -17.62
C ASP A 318 4.42 -7.10 -18.26
N ASP A 319 3.36 -6.32 -18.07
CA ASP A 319 3.29 -4.92 -18.52
C ASP A 319 4.35 -4.05 -17.82
N ILE A 320 4.53 -4.23 -16.51
CA ILE A 320 5.54 -3.53 -15.71
C ILE A 320 6.95 -3.89 -16.20
N ILE A 321 7.23 -5.18 -16.42
CA ILE A 321 8.53 -5.63 -16.95
C ILE A 321 8.79 -5.05 -18.34
N ASN A 322 7.77 -5.03 -19.21
CA ASN A 322 7.89 -4.44 -20.54
C ASN A 322 8.16 -2.94 -20.47
N LEU A 323 7.47 -2.20 -19.60
CA LEU A 323 7.68 -0.78 -19.38
C LEU A 323 9.10 -0.48 -18.87
N ILE A 324 9.62 -1.30 -17.94
CA ILE A 324 11.00 -1.18 -17.45
C ILE A 324 11.99 -1.37 -18.60
N ASN A 325 11.80 -2.40 -19.42
CA ASN A 325 12.68 -2.65 -20.57
C ASN A 325 12.62 -1.52 -21.62
N ILE A 326 11.44 -0.97 -21.89
CA ILE A 326 11.28 0.20 -22.78
C ILE A 326 12.00 1.42 -22.18
N ALA A 327 11.79 1.71 -20.89
CA ALA A 327 12.44 2.82 -20.23
C ALA A 327 13.97 2.68 -20.22
N ALA A 328 14.47 1.45 -20.05
CA ALA A 328 15.88 1.12 -20.03
C ALA A 328 16.54 1.05 -21.42
N THR A 329 15.78 1.02 -22.51
CA THR A 329 16.30 1.02 -23.89
C THR A 329 16.16 2.37 -24.58
N THR A 330 15.20 3.17 -24.13
CA THR A 330 15.02 4.53 -24.64
C THR A 330 16.19 5.37 -24.16
N LYS A 331 17.17 5.60 -25.05
CA LYS A 331 18.22 6.59 -24.86
C LYS A 331 17.54 7.96 -24.79
N GLN A 332 17.03 8.33 -23.62
CA GLN A 332 16.58 9.69 -23.36
C GLN A 332 17.77 10.56 -23.76
N THR A 333 17.54 11.42 -24.75
CA THR A 333 18.57 12.37 -25.18
C THR A 333 18.78 13.27 -23.99
N ILE A 334 19.79 12.94 -23.17
CA ILE A 334 20.11 13.67 -21.96
C ILE A 334 20.36 15.10 -22.45
N SER A 335 19.46 16.02 -22.09
CA SER A 335 19.72 17.43 -22.37
C SER A 335 21.05 17.77 -21.71
N PRO A 336 21.90 18.61 -22.32
CA PRO A 336 23.16 19.03 -21.72
C PRO A 336 22.99 19.54 -20.28
N GLU A 337 21.80 20.02 -19.95
CA GLU A 337 21.36 20.54 -18.66
C GLU A 337 21.11 19.44 -17.62
N ILE A 338 20.44 18.33 -17.96
CA ILE A 338 20.29 17.16 -17.05
C ILE A 338 21.64 16.47 -16.84
N LYS A 339 22.49 16.43 -17.88
CA LYS A 339 23.87 15.92 -17.73
C LYS A 339 24.71 16.78 -16.79
N ARG A 340 24.45 18.10 -16.75
CA ARG A 340 25.05 19.03 -15.79
C ARG A 340 24.44 18.88 -14.39
N GLN A 341 23.13 18.71 -14.24
CA GLN A 341 22.48 18.50 -12.95
C GLN A 341 22.88 17.17 -12.28
N LEU A 342 22.95 16.06 -13.03
CA LEU A 342 23.44 14.78 -12.51
C LEU A 342 24.95 14.82 -12.19
N ALA A 343 25.70 15.64 -12.92
CA ALA A 343 27.09 15.93 -12.59
C ALA A 343 27.24 16.87 -11.37
N GLN A 344 26.20 17.64 -11.01
CA GLN A 344 26.17 18.54 -9.85
C GLN A 344 25.67 17.87 -8.57
N GLU A 345 24.70 16.95 -8.62
CA GLU A 345 24.25 16.20 -7.43
C GLU A 345 25.29 15.21 -6.87
N THR A 346 26.36 14.94 -7.62
CA THR A 346 27.52 14.15 -7.18
C THR A 346 28.71 15.01 -6.72
N ASP A 347 28.50 16.31 -6.42
CA ASP A 347 29.53 17.25 -5.91
C ASP A 347 29.94 16.98 -4.45
N VAL A 348 29.10 16.34 -3.64
CA VAL A 348 29.32 16.23 -2.20
C VAL A 348 29.28 14.78 -1.77
N TYR A 349 30.33 14.33 -1.07
CA TYR A 349 30.32 13.03 -0.42
C TYR A 349 29.16 12.93 0.57
N HIS A 350 28.39 11.84 0.48
CA HIS A 350 27.36 11.51 1.45
C HIS A 350 27.61 10.09 2.00
N PRO A 351 27.57 9.88 3.33
CA PRO A 351 27.87 8.57 3.92
C PRO A 351 26.88 7.46 3.51
N ASN A 352 25.74 7.82 2.93
CA ASN A 352 24.68 6.91 2.48
C ASN A 352 24.59 6.79 0.94
N MET A 353 25.59 7.26 0.19
CA MET A 353 25.60 7.11 -1.28
C MET A 353 25.81 5.64 -1.70
N ASP A 354 25.36 5.23 -2.90
CA ASP A 354 25.65 3.88 -3.39
C ASP A 354 27.16 3.74 -3.66
N PRO A 355 27.76 2.55 -3.46
CA PRO A 355 29.18 2.33 -3.79
C PRO A 355 29.57 2.77 -5.20
N PHE A 356 28.68 2.60 -6.19
CA PHE A 356 28.95 3.06 -7.55
C PHE A 356 28.97 4.60 -7.67
N ASP A 357 28.10 5.29 -6.92
CA ASP A 357 28.13 6.75 -6.86
C ASP A 357 29.45 7.23 -6.22
N TYR A 358 29.99 6.47 -5.26
CA TYR A 358 31.29 6.76 -4.63
C TYR A 358 32.47 6.60 -5.61
N GLU A 359 32.42 5.61 -6.50
CA GLU A 359 33.39 5.46 -7.60
C GLU A 359 33.33 6.64 -8.57
N ILE A 360 32.11 7.06 -8.94
CA ILE A 360 31.88 8.25 -9.78
C ILE A 360 32.42 9.51 -9.10
N PHE A 361 32.20 9.66 -7.79
CA PHE A 361 32.73 10.75 -6.98
C PHE A 361 34.26 10.77 -7.00
N CYS A 362 34.93 9.63 -6.80
CA CYS A 362 36.39 9.56 -6.88
C CYS A 362 36.93 9.90 -8.27
N ALA A 363 36.28 9.41 -9.34
CA ALA A 363 36.64 9.77 -10.71
C ALA A 363 36.44 11.28 -10.97
N LYS A 364 35.42 11.88 -10.37
CA LYS A 364 35.16 13.33 -10.48
C LYS A 364 36.23 14.17 -9.78
N GLN A 365 36.59 13.82 -8.55
CA GLN A 365 37.67 14.49 -7.80
C GLN A 365 38.94 14.61 -8.65
N LEU A 366 39.28 13.55 -9.40
CA LEU A 366 40.41 13.56 -10.34
C LEU A 366 40.17 14.45 -11.58
N ARG A 367 38.96 14.44 -12.15
CA ARG A 367 38.60 15.30 -13.29
C ARG A 367 38.70 16.78 -12.97
N GLU A 368 38.33 17.19 -11.76
CA GLU A 368 38.39 18.59 -11.31
C GLU A 368 39.81 19.14 -11.31
N ILE A 369 40.79 18.30 -11.01
CA ILE A 369 42.21 18.64 -11.10
C ILE A 369 42.82 18.26 -12.46
N GLY A 370 42.00 18.05 -13.49
CA GLY A 370 42.40 17.91 -14.88
C GLY A 370 42.91 16.53 -15.31
N TRP A 371 42.58 15.45 -14.58
CA TRP A 371 42.80 14.08 -15.07
C TRP A 371 41.66 13.62 -15.96
N GLU A 372 41.96 12.81 -16.97
CA GLU A 372 40.97 12.05 -17.72
C GLU A 372 40.61 10.78 -16.93
N ALA A 373 39.62 10.87 -16.04
CA ALA A 373 39.22 9.77 -15.17
C ALA A 373 37.82 9.21 -15.48
N THR A 374 37.71 7.89 -15.51
CA THR A 374 36.48 7.15 -15.82
C THR A 374 36.26 6.05 -14.78
N ALA A 375 35.07 5.99 -14.18
CA ALA A 375 34.64 4.85 -13.38
C ALA A 375 34.37 3.65 -14.30
N THR A 376 34.86 2.47 -13.93
CA THR A 376 34.75 1.24 -14.73
C THR A 376 33.35 0.63 -14.57
N GLN A 377 33.01 -0.33 -15.44
CA GLN A 377 31.77 -1.07 -15.31
C GLN A 377 31.95 -2.20 -14.29
N ARG A 378 31.00 -2.36 -13.35
CA ARG A 378 31.02 -3.35 -12.23
C ARG A 378 31.16 -4.83 -12.64
N SER A 379 31.25 -5.17 -13.92
CA SER A 379 31.52 -6.53 -14.38
C SER A 379 32.73 -6.57 -15.31
N GLY A 380 33.74 -7.36 -14.94
CA GLY A 380 34.92 -7.59 -15.77
C GLY A 380 36.01 -6.52 -15.65
N ASP A 381 35.94 -5.65 -14.64
CA ASP A 381 36.86 -4.54 -14.35
C ASP A 381 38.27 -4.96 -13.87
N GLN A 382 38.51 -6.27 -13.70
CA GLN A 382 39.80 -6.82 -13.26
C GLN A 382 40.36 -6.15 -11.98
N GLY A 383 39.47 -5.64 -11.11
CA GLY A 383 39.84 -5.05 -9.81
C GLY A 383 40.23 -3.56 -9.83
N ALA A 384 39.85 -2.77 -10.85
CA ALA A 384 39.93 -1.30 -10.81
C ALA A 384 38.54 -0.70 -10.92
N ASP A 385 38.14 0.15 -9.97
CA ASP A 385 36.87 0.86 -10.03
C ASP A 385 36.98 2.19 -10.80
N VAL A 386 38.18 2.80 -10.83
CA VAL A 386 38.45 4.02 -11.63
C VAL A 386 39.79 3.88 -12.35
N VAL A 387 39.81 4.27 -13.62
CA VAL A 387 41.04 4.43 -14.40
C VAL A 387 41.18 5.90 -14.77
N ALA A 388 42.35 6.48 -14.51
CA ALA A 388 42.65 7.88 -14.75
C ALA A 388 43.97 8.08 -15.49
N THR A 389 43.98 8.98 -16.47
CA THR A 389 45.18 9.35 -17.23
C THR A 389 45.42 10.86 -17.23
N LYS A 390 46.68 11.27 -17.09
CA LYS A 390 47.09 12.67 -17.26
C LYS A 390 48.57 12.75 -17.60
N ASN A 391 48.93 13.51 -18.62
CA ASN A 391 50.32 13.72 -19.06
C ASN A 391 51.11 12.40 -19.26
N GLY A 392 50.46 11.36 -19.80
CA GLY A 392 51.06 10.03 -19.99
C GLY A 392 51.13 9.17 -18.72
N ILE A 393 50.87 9.73 -17.54
CA ILE A 393 50.72 8.96 -16.29
C ILE A 393 49.35 8.30 -16.28
N LYS A 394 49.31 7.04 -15.79
CA LYS A 394 48.10 6.26 -15.59
C LYS A 394 47.99 5.82 -14.15
N LEU A 395 46.87 6.13 -13.52
CA LEU A 395 46.50 5.80 -12.14
C LEU A 395 45.26 4.92 -12.15
N VAL A 396 45.25 3.85 -11.37
CA VAL A 396 44.07 3.04 -11.11
C VAL A 396 43.65 3.14 -9.64
N LEU A 397 42.36 3.21 -9.39
CA LEU A 397 41.78 3.25 -8.05
C LEU A 397 40.88 2.05 -7.79
N GLN A 398 40.95 1.51 -6.58
CA GLN A 398 39.88 0.71 -5.97
C GLN A 398 39.21 1.57 -4.90
N CYS A 399 37.93 1.84 -5.05
CA CYS A 399 37.11 2.63 -4.15
C CYS A 399 36.33 1.69 -3.21
N LYS A 400 36.49 1.85 -1.89
CA LYS A 400 35.73 1.09 -0.90
C LYS A 400 34.94 2.03 0.01
N LEU A 401 33.62 2.04 -0.11
CA LEU A 401 32.71 2.75 0.80
C LEU A 401 32.22 1.80 1.90
N TYR A 402 32.94 1.73 3.03
CA TYR A 402 32.71 0.74 4.08
C TYR A 402 32.43 1.35 5.46
N SER A 403 31.78 0.58 6.33
CA SER A 403 31.61 0.86 7.77
C SER A 403 32.66 0.20 8.66
N LYS A 404 33.51 -0.67 8.09
CA LYS A 404 34.59 -1.39 8.77
C LYS A 404 35.93 -1.13 8.08
N PRO A 405 37.06 -1.30 8.78
CA PRO A 405 38.36 -1.10 8.18
C PRO A 405 38.63 -1.98 6.95
N VAL A 406 39.27 -1.41 5.94
CA VAL A 406 39.61 -2.08 4.68
C VAL A 406 40.71 -3.13 4.91
N GLY A 407 40.46 -4.34 4.39
CA GLY A 407 41.33 -5.50 4.51
C GLY A 407 42.23 -5.72 3.29
N ASN A 408 43.07 -6.76 3.37
CA ASN A 408 44.09 -7.11 2.38
C ASN A 408 43.56 -7.30 0.95
N THR A 409 42.32 -7.78 0.80
CA THR A 409 41.72 -8.10 -0.51
C THR A 409 41.70 -6.89 -1.44
N ALA A 410 41.36 -5.69 -0.95
CA ALA A 410 41.33 -4.49 -1.78
C ALA A 410 42.71 -4.13 -2.36
N ILE A 411 43.79 -4.44 -1.63
CA ILE A 411 45.16 -4.20 -2.06
C ILE A 411 45.57 -5.25 -3.09
N GLN A 412 45.14 -6.50 -2.93
CA GLN A 412 45.41 -7.57 -3.90
C GLN A 412 44.69 -7.31 -5.23
N GLU A 413 43.42 -6.89 -5.17
CA GLU A 413 42.61 -6.50 -6.33
C GLU A 413 43.28 -5.37 -7.12
N ILE A 414 43.60 -4.25 -6.45
CA ILE A 414 44.14 -3.09 -7.18
C ILE A 414 45.54 -3.32 -7.76
N ASN A 415 46.36 -4.18 -7.14
CA ASN A 415 47.65 -4.55 -7.70
C ASN A 415 47.51 -5.40 -8.96
N THR A 416 46.48 -6.24 -9.01
CA THR A 416 46.14 -7.03 -10.20
C THR A 416 45.67 -6.09 -11.32
N ALA A 417 44.79 -5.15 -10.98
CA ALA A 417 44.35 -4.10 -11.89
C ALA A 417 45.49 -3.24 -12.42
N LYS A 418 46.44 -2.85 -11.55
CA LYS A 418 47.61 -2.06 -11.96
C LYS A 418 48.37 -2.74 -13.11
N ILE A 419 48.58 -4.05 -13.00
CA ILE A 419 49.24 -4.85 -14.02
C ILE A 419 48.38 -4.91 -15.28
N PHE A 420 47.09 -5.24 -15.14
CA PHE A 420 46.15 -5.39 -16.25
C PHE A 420 46.02 -4.10 -17.09
N TYR A 421 45.88 -2.95 -16.43
CA TYR A 421 45.74 -1.66 -17.10
C TYR A 421 47.07 -1.02 -17.53
N HIS A 422 48.21 -1.67 -17.23
CA HIS A 422 49.55 -1.09 -17.40
C HIS A 422 49.65 0.30 -16.75
N ALA A 423 49.19 0.41 -15.50
CA ALA A 423 49.16 1.66 -14.76
C ALA A 423 50.48 1.90 -14.01
N HIS A 424 50.88 3.17 -13.94
CA HIS A 424 52.08 3.60 -13.25
C HIS A 424 51.88 3.56 -11.73
N TYR A 425 50.69 3.98 -11.29
CA TYR A 425 50.32 4.09 -9.88
C TYR A 425 49.00 3.38 -9.60
N ALA A 426 48.86 2.91 -8.36
CA ALA A 426 47.68 2.23 -7.85
C ALA A 426 47.35 2.79 -6.47
N ALA A 427 46.07 3.03 -6.21
CA ALA A 427 45.62 3.47 -4.90
C ALA A 427 44.31 2.79 -4.49
N VAL A 428 44.15 2.55 -3.19
CA VAL A 428 42.86 2.21 -2.59
C VAL A 428 42.33 3.46 -1.90
N VAL A 429 41.12 3.88 -2.26
CA VAL A 429 40.45 5.07 -1.73
C VAL A 429 39.26 4.63 -0.89
N SER A 430 39.17 5.09 0.36
CA SER A 430 38.09 4.72 1.27
C SER A 430 37.69 5.86 2.20
N ASN A 431 36.46 5.79 2.71
CA ASN A 431 35.98 6.61 3.82
C ASN A 431 36.33 6.00 5.19
N ALA A 432 36.81 4.74 5.21
CA ALA A 432 37.11 3.99 6.42
C ALA A 432 38.62 3.78 6.57
N ASP A 433 39.03 3.45 7.80
CA ASP A 433 40.41 3.13 8.12
C ASP A 433 40.92 1.86 7.42
N PHE A 434 42.24 1.66 7.42
CA PHE A 434 42.88 0.46 6.91
C PHE A 434 43.43 -0.42 8.04
N THR A 435 43.24 -1.73 7.91
CA THR A 435 43.82 -2.72 8.84
C THR A 435 45.35 -2.68 8.81
N ILE A 436 46.00 -3.16 9.89
CA ILE A 436 47.47 -3.25 9.96
C ILE A 436 48.03 -4.10 8.81
N GLY A 437 47.38 -5.24 8.51
CA GLY A 437 47.76 -6.10 7.39
C GLY A 437 47.66 -5.40 6.04
N ALA A 438 46.59 -4.62 5.82
CA ALA A 438 46.42 -3.85 4.59
C ALA A 438 47.55 -2.83 4.41
N ARG A 439 47.93 -2.12 5.49
CA ARG A 439 49.05 -1.16 5.47
C ARG A 439 50.39 -1.85 5.17
N GLN A 440 50.65 -3.02 5.77
CA GLN A 440 51.86 -3.79 5.52
C GLN A 440 52.00 -4.24 4.06
N ILE A 441 50.91 -4.76 3.46
CA ILE A 441 50.92 -5.20 2.06
C ILE A 441 51.06 -3.98 1.14
N ALA A 442 50.29 -2.91 1.39
CA ALA A 442 50.33 -1.69 0.59
C ALA A 442 51.75 -1.07 0.54
N SER A 443 52.45 -1.05 1.68
CA SER A 443 53.86 -0.63 1.74
C SER A 443 54.77 -1.50 0.88
N SER A 444 54.53 -2.81 0.83
CA SER A 444 55.34 -3.76 0.06
C SER A 444 55.05 -3.67 -1.44
N THR A 445 53.81 -3.39 -1.82
CA THR A 445 53.36 -3.31 -3.22
C THR A 445 53.41 -1.91 -3.80
N LYS A 446 53.82 -0.91 -3.01
CA LYS A 446 53.79 0.52 -3.37
C LYS A 446 52.39 0.96 -3.82
N THR A 447 51.38 0.50 -3.10
CA THR A 447 49.98 0.90 -3.28
C THR A 447 49.67 2.01 -2.28
N SER A 448 49.12 3.12 -2.75
CA SER A 448 48.74 4.22 -1.86
C SER A 448 47.40 3.93 -1.20
N LEU A 449 47.30 4.20 0.10
CA LEU A 449 46.06 4.06 0.88
C LEU A 449 45.60 5.46 1.24
N LEU A 450 44.42 5.84 0.77
CA LEU A 450 43.96 7.23 0.80
C LEU A 450 42.57 7.32 1.41
N HIS A 451 42.38 8.34 2.24
CA HIS A 451 41.06 8.91 2.40
C HIS A 451 40.67 9.67 1.12
N HIS A 452 39.39 9.72 0.78
CA HIS A 452 38.93 10.42 -0.42
C HIS A 452 39.25 11.93 -0.42
N ASP A 453 39.40 12.54 0.76
CA ASP A 453 39.86 13.93 0.90
C ASP A 453 41.33 14.11 0.48
N GLU A 454 42.15 13.06 0.57
CA GLU A 454 43.58 13.10 0.22
C GLU A 454 43.81 12.85 -1.29
N LEU A 455 42.77 12.42 -2.01
CA LEU A 455 42.87 11.94 -3.39
C LEU A 455 43.39 13.02 -4.35
N GLN A 456 42.88 14.24 -4.27
CA GLN A 456 43.30 15.33 -5.16
C GLN A 456 44.75 15.74 -4.91
N SER A 457 45.14 15.92 -3.64
CA SER A 457 46.51 16.26 -3.28
C SER A 457 47.51 15.20 -3.72
N TYR A 458 47.18 13.92 -3.51
CA TYR A 458 48.00 12.80 -3.95
C TYR A 458 48.11 12.75 -5.48
N ALA A 459 47.00 12.84 -6.19
CA ALA A 459 47.02 12.78 -7.65
C ALA A 459 47.76 13.98 -8.28
N MET A 460 47.75 15.14 -7.65
CA MET A 460 48.59 16.27 -8.08
C MET A 460 50.08 16.01 -7.86
N SER A 461 50.47 15.36 -6.75
CA SER A 461 51.89 15.07 -6.48
C SER A 461 52.49 14.09 -7.48
N LEU A 462 51.70 13.15 -8.00
CA LEU A 462 52.15 12.20 -9.03
C LEU A 462 52.62 12.90 -10.32
N ILE A 463 52.07 14.06 -10.64
CA ILE A 463 52.40 14.81 -11.86
C ILE A 463 53.69 15.61 -11.67
N SER A 464 53.98 16.05 -10.44
CA SER A 464 55.19 16.81 -10.11
C SER A 464 56.45 15.97 -9.96
N GLU A 465 56.34 14.64 -10.02
CA GLU A 465 57.46 13.69 -9.95
C GLU A 465 58.09 13.38 -11.32
N LEU A 466 57.58 14.01 -12.40
CA LEU A 466 58.17 14.04 -13.74
C LEU A 466 58.84 15.40 -13.98
#